data_AF-A0A427ULC3-F1
#
_entry.id   AF-A0A427ULC3-F1
#
_cell.length_a   1.000
_cell.length_b   1.000
_cell.length_c   1.000
_cell.angle_alpha   90.00
_cell.angle_beta   90.00
_cell.angle_gamma   90.00
#
_symmetry.space_group_name_H-M   'P 1'
#
loop_
_entity.id
_entity.type
_entity.pdbx_description
1 polymer ?
#
loop_
_entity_poly.entity_id
_entity_poly.type
_entity_poly.pdbx_seq_one_letter_code
_entity_poly.pdbx_strand_id
1 'polypeptide(L)'
;MVEAESDLTSVVTSTVGNEVSASESAENKALEQAVHAYTQDQSNYQTNTFDLNQDGLADAVVLLDGSEWCGSGGCTLLVFKGLADGSFQPHSKMTVSSTPIYALSTQTQGWRDLSVYTRGLGQVVLKYNGKSYPSNPSLASKYTANLKQAGNTLLLPISAE
;
A
#
# COMPACT_ATOMS: atom_id res chain seq x y z
N MET A 1 6.64 -66.07 -19.19
CA MET A 1 7.71 -65.27 -19.82
C MET A 1 7.01 -64.25 -20.69
N VAL A 2 6.72 -63.03 -20.24
CA VAL A 2 7.21 -62.23 -19.09
C VAL A 2 5.99 -61.57 -18.39
N GLU A 3 5.91 -61.49 -17.05
CA GLU A 3 6.32 -60.34 -16.19
C GLU A 3 5.81 -58.98 -16.74
N ALA A 4 4.95 -58.18 -16.08
CA ALA A 4 4.96 -57.52 -14.76
C ALA A 4 5.04 -55.97 -14.98
N GLU A 5 4.66 -55.03 -14.09
CA GLU A 5 4.17 -55.03 -12.70
C GLU A 5 2.87 -54.18 -12.54
N SER A 6 2.49 -53.84 -11.30
CA SER A 6 1.50 -52.83 -10.89
C SER A 6 2.16 -51.46 -10.72
N ASP A 7 1.46 -50.33 -10.95
CA ASP A 7 1.82 -49.07 -10.30
C ASP A 7 0.61 -48.19 -9.93
N LEU A 8 0.73 -47.49 -8.80
CA LEU A 8 -0.27 -46.68 -8.11
C LEU A 8 0.02 -45.19 -8.38
N THR A 9 -0.59 -44.61 -9.42
CA THR A 9 -0.50 -43.16 -9.63
C THR A 9 -1.35 -42.40 -8.60
N SER A 10 -0.69 -42.02 -7.51
CA SER A 10 -1.20 -41.09 -6.49
C SER A 10 -1.65 -39.77 -7.12
N VAL A 11 -2.92 -39.41 -6.95
CA VAL A 11 -3.45 -38.10 -7.37
C VAL A 11 -3.19 -37.09 -6.26
N VAL A 12 -2.08 -36.36 -6.35
CA VAL A 12 -1.81 -35.22 -5.46
C VAL A 12 -2.70 -34.05 -5.86
N THR A 13 -3.85 -33.91 -5.18
CA THR A 13 -4.73 -32.74 -5.33
C THR A 13 -4.11 -31.53 -4.63
N SER A 14 -3.61 -30.57 -5.41
CA SER A 14 -2.95 -29.36 -4.89
C SER A 14 -3.92 -28.43 -4.15
N THR A 15 -3.82 -28.39 -2.81
CA THR A 15 -4.60 -27.50 -1.94
C THR A 15 -3.99 -26.11 -1.78
N VAL A 16 -3.86 -25.36 -2.88
CA VAL A 16 -3.25 -24.00 -2.86
C VAL A 16 -4.24 -22.92 -2.38
N GLY A 17 -5.55 -23.17 -2.46
CA GLY A 17 -6.57 -22.15 -2.20
C GLY A 17 -6.83 -21.77 -0.74
N ASN A 18 -6.32 -22.53 0.24
CA ASN A 18 -6.65 -22.31 1.66
C ASN A 18 -5.61 -21.48 2.42
N GLU A 19 -4.34 -21.48 1.98
CA GLU A 19 -3.26 -20.78 2.66
C GLU A 19 -3.26 -19.27 2.31
N VAL A 20 -3.43 -18.93 1.02
CA VAL A 20 -3.44 -17.54 0.52
C VAL A 20 -4.58 -16.73 1.17
N SER A 21 -5.81 -17.27 1.16
CA SER A 21 -6.97 -16.59 1.74
C SER A 21 -6.89 -16.43 3.26
N ALA A 22 -6.15 -17.32 3.95
CA ALA A 22 -5.91 -17.20 5.38
C ALA A 22 -4.85 -16.15 5.71
N SER A 23 -3.75 -16.06 4.93
CA SER A 23 -2.74 -15.01 5.09
C SER A 23 -3.30 -13.62 4.75
N GLU A 24 -4.06 -13.47 3.66
CA GLU A 24 -4.70 -12.21 3.28
C GLU A 24 -5.68 -11.73 4.37
N SER A 25 -6.47 -12.65 4.95
CA SER A 25 -7.37 -12.34 6.06
C SER A 25 -6.63 -11.91 7.35
N ALA A 26 -5.46 -12.50 7.61
CA ALA A 26 -4.63 -12.12 8.75
C ALA A 26 -3.96 -10.74 8.56
N GLU A 27 -3.41 -10.46 7.38
CA GLU A 27 -2.80 -9.18 7.02
C GLU A 27 -3.83 -8.04 7.09
N ASN A 28 -5.01 -8.23 6.48
CA ASN A 28 -6.10 -7.25 6.52
C ASN A 28 -6.50 -6.92 7.98
N LYS A 29 -6.64 -7.94 8.82
CA LYS A 29 -6.97 -7.76 10.25
C LYS A 29 -5.87 -7.06 11.03
N ALA A 30 -4.59 -7.34 10.74
CA ALA A 30 -3.46 -6.66 11.37
C ALA A 30 -3.40 -5.18 10.97
N LEU A 31 -3.70 -4.87 9.71
CA LEU A 31 -3.79 -3.50 9.21
C LEU A 31 -4.99 -2.75 9.79
N GLU A 32 -6.17 -3.36 9.84
CA GLU A 32 -7.35 -2.80 10.53
C GLU A 32 -7.05 -2.42 11.98
N GLN A 33 -6.34 -3.29 12.71
CA GLN A 33 -5.91 -3.02 14.07
C GLN A 33 -4.90 -1.87 14.17
N ALA A 34 -3.93 -1.79 13.25
CA ALA A 34 -2.94 -0.72 13.22
C ALA A 34 -3.56 0.64 12.87
N VAL A 35 -4.51 0.66 11.92
CA VAL A 35 -5.29 1.87 11.57
C VAL A 35 -6.15 2.31 12.75
N HIS A 36 -6.93 1.41 13.34
CA HIS A 36 -7.77 1.74 14.50
C HIS A 36 -6.95 2.22 15.71
N ALA A 37 -5.80 1.60 15.99
CA ALA A 37 -4.90 2.05 17.05
C ALA A 37 -4.28 3.43 16.76
N TYR A 38 -4.11 3.80 15.49
CA TYR A 38 -3.61 5.11 15.08
C TYR A 38 -4.69 6.20 15.14
N THR A 39 -5.89 5.93 14.63
CA THR A 39 -6.98 6.92 14.53
C THR A 39 -7.78 7.06 15.82
N GLN A 40 -7.83 6.00 16.64
CA GLN A 40 -8.66 5.88 17.85
C GLN A 40 -10.18 6.03 17.58
N ASP A 41 -10.61 5.81 16.34
CA ASP A 41 -11.97 6.02 15.87
C ASP A 41 -12.47 4.85 14.98
N GLN A 42 -13.59 5.05 14.27
CA GLN A 42 -14.14 4.13 13.27
C GLN A 42 -14.18 4.80 11.88
N SER A 43 -13.17 5.59 11.53
CA SER A 43 -13.14 6.29 10.25
C SER A 43 -12.99 5.30 9.08
N ASN A 44 -13.73 5.58 8.00
CA ASN A 44 -13.57 4.88 6.74
C ASN A 44 -12.21 5.21 6.11
N TYR A 45 -11.71 4.33 5.25
CA TYR A 45 -10.47 4.56 4.51
C TYR A 45 -10.41 3.72 3.24
N GLN A 46 -9.55 4.13 2.31
CA GLN A 46 -9.07 3.27 1.23
C GLN A 46 -7.67 2.78 1.59
N THR A 47 -7.38 1.52 1.28
CA THR A 47 -6.07 0.91 1.54
C THR A 47 -5.61 0.04 0.38
N ASN A 48 -4.30 -0.11 0.25
CA ASN A 48 -3.64 -1.14 -0.55
C ASN A 48 -2.28 -1.45 0.09
N THR A 49 -1.81 -2.70 -0.02
CA THR A 49 -0.50 -3.11 0.45
C THR A 49 0.45 -3.37 -0.72
N PHE A 50 1.70 -2.95 -0.55
CA PHE A 50 2.75 -3.02 -1.57
C PHE A 50 4.10 -2.86 -0.88
N ASP A 51 5.08 -3.69 -1.25
CA ASP A 51 6.44 -3.56 -0.74
C ASP A 51 7.09 -2.26 -1.27
N LEU A 52 7.07 -1.20 -0.45
CA LEU A 52 7.59 0.12 -0.80
C LEU A 52 9.09 0.21 -0.57
N ASN A 53 9.66 -0.62 0.28
CA ASN A 53 11.04 -0.53 0.75
C ASN A 53 11.97 -1.66 0.22
N GLN A 54 11.38 -2.64 -0.46
CA GLN A 54 12.01 -3.82 -1.06
C GLN A 54 12.64 -4.81 -0.08
N ASP A 55 12.15 -4.91 1.16
CA ASP A 55 12.58 -5.93 2.13
C ASP A 55 11.80 -7.25 2.06
N GLY A 56 10.84 -7.37 1.14
CA GLY A 56 10.01 -8.57 0.95
C GLY A 56 8.79 -8.63 1.88
N LEU A 57 8.55 -7.58 2.68
CA LEU A 57 7.34 -7.42 3.49
C LEU A 57 6.46 -6.33 2.85
N ALA A 58 5.15 -6.54 2.81
CA ALA A 58 4.23 -5.55 2.27
C ALA A 58 4.10 -4.36 3.23
N ASP A 59 4.31 -3.14 2.73
CA ASP A 59 3.98 -1.90 3.44
C ASP A 59 2.53 -1.50 3.07
N ALA A 60 1.83 -0.77 3.95
CA ALA A 60 0.45 -0.35 3.69
C ALA A 60 0.35 1.15 3.40
N VAL A 61 -0.50 1.52 2.43
CA VAL A 61 -0.84 2.91 2.10
C VAL A 61 -2.32 3.14 2.33
N VAL A 62 -2.66 3.96 3.33
CA VAL A 62 -4.03 4.13 3.83
C VAL A 62 -4.46 5.59 3.69
N LEU A 63 -5.42 5.88 2.81
CA LEU A 63 -6.06 7.20 2.71
C LEU A 63 -7.31 7.21 3.57
N LEU A 64 -7.26 7.95 4.69
CA LEU A 64 -8.38 8.13 5.60
C LEU A 64 -9.47 9.02 4.99
N ASP A 65 -10.72 8.77 5.37
CA ASP A 65 -11.91 9.53 5.00
C ASP A 65 -12.62 10.07 6.25
N GLY A 66 -13.53 11.03 6.08
CA GLY A 66 -14.27 11.70 7.16
C GLY A 66 -13.73 13.07 7.56
N SER A 67 -14.57 13.86 8.26
CA SER A 67 -14.32 15.28 8.57
C SER A 67 -13.07 15.54 9.43
N GLU A 68 -12.68 14.59 10.28
CA GLU A 68 -11.49 14.71 11.13
C GLU A 68 -10.19 14.53 10.32
N TRP A 69 -10.26 13.82 9.19
CA TRP A 69 -9.11 13.42 8.38
C TRP A 69 -9.02 14.17 7.04
N CYS A 70 -10.12 14.75 6.58
CA CYS A 70 -10.28 15.43 5.29
C CYS A 70 -10.58 16.93 5.45
N GLY A 71 -9.82 17.75 4.73
CA GLY A 71 -10.09 19.17 4.52
C GLY A 71 -10.18 19.53 3.03
N SER A 72 -10.29 20.84 2.75
CA SER A 72 -10.41 21.36 1.38
C SER A 72 -9.23 20.99 0.46
N GLY A 73 -8.01 20.90 1.00
CA GLY A 73 -6.82 20.55 0.23
C GLY A 73 -6.65 19.05 -0.07
N GLY A 74 -7.31 18.16 0.70
CA GLY A 74 -7.07 16.73 0.66
C GLY A 74 -7.41 16.06 1.99
N CYS A 75 -7.16 14.76 2.05
CA CYS A 75 -7.30 13.91 3.23
C CYS A 75 -5.94 13.43 3.73
N THR A 76 -5.96 12.85 4.93
CA THR A 76 -4.79 12.27 5.58
C THR A 76 -4.44 10.92 4.97
N LEU A 77 -3.26 10.85 4.36
CA LEU A 77 -2.63 9.64 3.86
C LEU A 77 -1.60 9.15 4.88
N LEU A 78 -1.72 7.90 5.29
CA LEU A 78 -0.77 7.20 6.13
C LEU A 78 0.04 6.20 5.30
N VAL A 79 1.29 5.99 5.70
CA VAL A 79 2.08 4.82 5.32
C VAL A 79 2.40 4.06 6.60
N PHE A 80 2.16 2.75 6.60
CA PHE A 80 2.62 1.84 7.64
C PHE A 80 3.71 0.93 7.06
N LYS A 81 4.76 0.67 7.84
CA LYS A 81 5.77 -0.33 7.51
C LYS A 81 5.30 -1.72 7.93
N GLY A 82 5.42 -2.70 7.05
CA GLY A 82 5.22 -4.11 7.38
C GLY A 82 6.39 -4.66 8.22
N LEU A 83 6.08 -5.50 9.20
CA LEU A 83 7.05 -6.15 10.10
C LEU A 83 7.00 -7.67 9.98
N ALA A 84 8.11 -8.34 10.31
CA ALA A 84 8.29 -9.78 10.14
C ALA A 84 7.39 -10.64 11.08
N ASP A 85 6.72 -10.03 12.06
CA ASP A 85 5.70 -10.66 12.90
C ASP A 85 4.27 -10.52 12.32
N GLY A 86 4.14 -9.94 11.11
CA GLY A 86 2.86 -9.66 10.45
C GLY A 86 2.15 -8.39 10.93
N SER A 87 2.78 -7.59 11.81
CA SER A 87 2.20 -6.33 12.28
C SER A 87 2.60 -5.13 11.41
N PHE A 88 1.85 -4.04 11.56
CA PHE A 88 2.07 -2.79 10.82
C PHE A 88 2.44 -1.64 11.76
N GLN A 89 3.58 -0.99 11.51
CA GLN A 89 4.05 0.14 12.31
C GLN A 89 3.82 1.48 11.57
N PRO A 90 3.27 2.53 12.22
CA PRO A 90 3.14 3.85 11.59
C PRO A 90 4.49 4.40 11.12
N HIS A 91 4.60 4.73 9.84
CA HIS A 91 5.85 5.14 9.18
C HIS A 91 5.82 6.57 8.61
N SER A 92 4.69 7.01 8.03
CA SER A 92 4.54 8.39 7.54
C SER A 92 3.09 8.88 7.61
N LYS A 93 2.90 10.20 7.72
CA LYS A 93 1.59 10.88 7.63
C LYS A 93 1.70 12.11 6.71
N MET A 94 0.76 12.25 5.78
CA MET A 94 0.66 13.36 4.84
C MET A 94 -0.77 13.92 4.76
N THR A 95 -0.99 15.19 5.09
CA THR A 95 -2.34 15.75 5.35
C THR A 95 -3.07 16.34 4.13
N VAL A 96 -2.42 16.43 2.97
CA VAL A 96 -2.96 17.14 1.78
C VAL A 96 -2.95 16.21 0.56
N SER A 97 -3.53 15.03 0.76
CA SER A 97 -3.44 13.88 -0.15
C SER A 97 -4.80 13.52 -0.74
N SER A 98 -4.82 13.02 -1.96
CA SER A 98 -6.03 12.56 -2.64
C SER A 98 -5.62 11.55 -3.71
N THR A 99 -6.59 10.75 -4.15
CA THR A 99 -6.42 9.79 -5.24
C THR A 99 -6.35 10.48 -6.61
N PRO A 100 -5.66 9.88 -7.61
CA PRO A 100 -5.00 8.58 -7.55
C PRO A 100 -3.58 8.66 -6.97
N ILE A 101 -3.19 7.62 -6.22
CA ILE A 101 -1.87 7.51 -5.56
C ILE A 101 -1.09 6.34 -6.16
N TYR A 102 0.20 6.55 -6.43
CA TYR A 102 1.08 5.57 -7.08
C TYR A 102 2.38 5.37 -6.31
N ALA A 103 2.89 4.14 -6.29
CA ALA A 103 4.31 3.87 -6.11
C ALA A 103 5.00 4.03 -7.46
N LEU A 104 6.05 4.84 -7.54
CA LEU A 104 6.78 5.08 -8.78
C LEU A 104 7.83 4.00 -9.05
N SER A 105 8.32 3.96 -10.29
CA SER A 105 9.48 3.15 -10.66
C SER A 105 10.80 3.66 -10.05
N THR A 106 10.83 4.92 -9.58
CA THR A 106 11.99 5.52 -8.91
C THR A 106 11.96 5.29 -7.40
N GLN A 107 13.14 5.35 -6.80
CA GLN A 107 13.33 5.22 -5.36
C GLN A 107 14.28 6.29 -4.85
N THR A 108 14.06 6.72 -3.60
CA THR A 108 14.97 7.57 -2.85
C THR A 108 15.28 6.90 -1.51
N GLN A 109 16.56 6.70 -1.20
CA GLN A 109 17.02 6.13 0.08
C GLN A 109 16.32 4.80 0.48
N GLY A 110 16.20 3.89 -0.48
CA GLY A 110 15.62 2.54 -0.28
C GLY A 110 14.10 2.46 -0.38
N TRP A 111 13.38 3.58 -0.46
CA TRP A 111 11.93 3.60 -0.56
C TRP A 111 11.48 4.08 -1.95
N ARG A 112 10.43 3.46 -2.48
CA ARG A 112 9.67 3.92 -3.65
C ARG A 112 9.29 5.38 -3.48
N ASP A 113 9.57 6.22 -4.48
CA ASP A 113 8.99 7.56 -4.52
C ASP A 113 7.47 7.42 -4.70
N LEU A 114 6.66 8.21 -3.99
CA LEU A 114 5.20 8.20 -4.16
C LEU A 114 4.76 9.35 -5.06
N SER A 115 3.80 9.11 -5.95
CA SER A 115 3.02 10.19 -6.57
C SER A 115 1.66 10.30 -5.90
N VAL A 116 1.31 11.49 -5.46
CA VAL A 116 0.07 11.79 -4.74
C VAL A 116 -0.63 12.96 -5.42
N TYR A 117 -1.95 12.88 -5.60
CA TYR A 117 -2.72 13.99 -6.13
C TYR A 117 -3.05 14.98 -5.00
N THR A 118 -2.77 16.26 -5.22
CA THR A 118 -3.08 17.35 -4.29
C THR A 118 -4.05 18.31 -4.97
N ARG A 119 -5.21 18.56 -4.33
CA ARG A 119 -6.28 19.39 -4.89
C ARG A 119 -5.75 20.81 -5.18
N GLY A 120 -6.04 21.32 -6.38
CA GLY A 120 -5.54 22.62 -6.86
C GLY A 120 -4.09 22.65 -7.34
N LEU A 121 -3.24 21.67 -7.00
CA LEU A 121 -1.84 21.62 -7.42
C LEU A 121 -1.58 20.61 -8.57
N GLY A 122 -2.33 19.50 -8.57
CA GLY A 122 -2.12 18.37 -9.47
C GLY A 122 -1.38 17.23 -8.79
N GLN A 123 -0.72 16.37 -9.59
CA GLN A 123 0.16 15.33 -9.07
C GLN A 123 1.49 15.92 -8.59
N VAL A 124 1.94 15.46 -7.42
CA VAL A 124 3.26 15.78 -6.85
C VAL A 124 4.05 14.51 -6.57
N VAL A 125 5.38 14.63 -6.49
CA VAL A 125 6.27 13.53 -6.10
C VAL A 125 6.80 13.71 -4.68
N LEU A 126 6.57 12.68 -3.86
CA LEU A 126 7.05 12.58 -2.49
C LEU A 126 8.25 11.62 -2.46
N LYS A 127 9.43 12.20 -2.23
CA LYS A 127 10.68 11.45 -2.05
C LYS A 127 10.92 11.19 -0.57
N TYR A 128 11.26 9.95 -0.22
CA TYR A 128 11.63 9.59 1.14
C TYR A 128 12.90 10.35 1.57
N ASN A 129 12.92 10.85 2.81
CA ASN A 129 14.00 11.71 3.33
C ASN A 129 14.97 11.00 4.30
N GLY A 130 14.89 9.67 4.39
CA GLY A 130 15.67 8.85 5.31
C GLY A 130 14.94 8.55 6.63
N LYS A 131 13.81 9.23 6.90
CA LYS A 131 12.96 9.02 8.08
C LYS A 131 11.46 8.92 7.75
N SER A 132 10.97 9.68 6.78
CA SER A 132 9.57 9.70 6.35
C SER A 132 9.41 10.24 4.93
N TYR A 133 8.22 10.11 4.37
CA TYR A 133 7.79 10.99 3.27
C TYR A 133 7.53 12.43 3.79
N PRO A 134 7.53 13.46 2.93
CA PRO A 134 7.23 14.84 3.32
C PRO A 134 5.77 14.97 3.78
N SER A 135 5.55 15.50 4.99
CA SER A 135 4.23 15.53 5.65
C SER A 135 3.20 16.47 5.03
N ASN A 136 3.60 17.36 4.13
CA ASN A 136 2.71 18.24 3.39
C ASN A 136 2.99 18.16 1.87
N PRO A 137 2.17 17.40 1.12
CA PRO A 137 2.29 17.28 -0.33
C PRO A 137 2.17 18.60 -1.11
N SER A 138 1.50 19.64 -0.57
CA SER A 138 1.36 20.92 -1.30
C SER A 138 2.65 21.72 -1.42
N LEU A 139 3.69 21.33 -0.69
CA LEU A 139 5.05 21.89 -0.77
C LEU A 139 6.00 21.05 -1.65
N ALA A 140 5.53 19.92 -2.18
CA ALA A 140 6.34 19.01 -2.99
C ALA A 140 6.37 19.43 -4.46
N SER A 141 7.40 18.96 -5.19
CA SER A 141 7.54 19.21 -6.62
C SER A 141 6.42 18.53 -7.41
N LYS A 142 5.89 19.23 -8.42
CA LYS A 142 4.93 18.64 -9.37
C LYS A 142 5.55 17.43 -10.10
N TYR A 143 4.76 16.38 -10.25
CA TYR A 143 5.11 15.23 -11.09
C TYR A 143 4.46 15.41 -12.47
N THR A 144 5.30 15.48 -13.51
CA THR A 144 4.89 15.79 -14.89
C THR A 144 5.13 14.65 -15.89
N ALA A 145 5.70 13.53 -15.43
CA ALA A 145 5.93 12.35 -16.25
C ALA A 145 4.68 11.45 -16.35
N ASN A 146 4.74 10.42 -17.20
CA ASN A 146 3.59 9.54 -17.44
C ASN A 146 3.40 8.56 -16.26
N LEU A 147 2.33 8.75 -15.48
CA LEU A 147 1.97 7.87 -14.37
C LEU A 147 1.76 6.40 -14.78
N LYS A 148 1.29 6.14 -16.00
CA LYS A 148 0.98 4.79 -16.51
C LYS A 148 2.18 4.14 -17.22
N GLN A 149 3.41 4.62 -17.00
CA GLN A 149 4.61 3.97 -17.52
C GLN A 149 4.91 2.65 -16.80
N ALA A 150 5.67 1.76 -17.45
CA ALA A 150 6.13 0.52 -16.85
C ALA A 150 6.92 0.76 -15.55
N GLY A 151 6.66 -0.07 -14.54
CA GLY A 151 7.34 -0.02 -13.23
C GLY A 151 6.69 0.93 -12.20
N ASN A 152 5.77 1.80 -12.61
CA ASN A 152 4.85 2.48 -11.70
C ASN A 152 3.68 1.54 -11.34
N THR A 153 3.25 1.55 -10.08
CA THR A 153 2.10 0.79 -9.56
C THR A 153 1.04 1.76 -9.08
N LEU A 154 -0.20 1.62 -9.56
CA LEU A 154 -1.35 2.31 -8.97
C LEU A 154 -1.67 1.66 -7.62
N LEU A 155 -1.55 2.42 -6.53
CA LEU A 155 -1.87 1.94 -5.19
C LEU A 155 -3.35 2.18 -4.88
N LEU A 156 -3.79 3.44 -4.95
CA LEU A 156 -5.17 3.82 -4.66
C LEU A 156 -5.80 4.50 -5.91
N PRO A 157 -6.84 3.90 -6.53
CA PRO A 157 -7.53 4.47 -7.68
C PRO A 157 -8.32 5.73 -7.30
N ILE A 158 -8.80 6.50 -8.28
CA ILE A 158 -9.78 7.57 -8.01
C ILE A 158 -11.04 6.92 -7.42
N SER A 159 -11.51 7.40 -6.26
CA SER A 159 -12.80 7.03 -5.70
C SER A 159 -13.91 7.21 -6.74
N ALA A 160 -14.79 6.22 -6.90
CA ALA A 160 -16.07 6.47 -7.53
C ALA A 160 -16.94 7.25 -6.53
N GLU A 161 -17.49 8.39 -6.96
CA GLU A 161 -18.58 9.11 -6.27
C GLU A 161 -19.93 8.44 -6.54
#